data_AF-A0A2Z6ME01-F1
#
_entry.id   AF-A0A2Z6ME01-F1
#
_cell.length_a   1.000
_cell.length_b   1.000
_cell.length_c   1.000
_cell.angle_alpha   90.00
_cell.angle_beta   90.00
_cell.angle_gamma   90.00
#
_symmetry.space_group_name_H-M   'P 1'
#
loop_
_entity.id
_entity.type
_entity.pdbx_description
1 polymer ?
#
loop_
_entity_poly.entity_id
_entity_poly.type
_entity_poly.pdbx_seq_one_letter_code
_entity_poly.pdbx_strand_id
1 'polypeptide(L)'
;MEEELRTTGPVATSITWIQEMEDIKDEIYLGPDDPNAFVPQPDEPPIIHSVLIVGYGTERVGQLDIPYWIIKNSHGTEWGNGGYGRFSQLIMDGEEELIAAGIAPRGLKIF
;
A
#
# COMPACT_ATOMS: atom_id res chain seq x y z
N MET A 1 -1.31 12.84 -1.75
CA MET A 1 -0.13 11.94 -1.77
C MET A 1 0.59 11.91 -3.11
N GLU A 2 -0.09 11.81 -4.26
CA GLU A 2 0.61 11.83 -5.56
C GLU A 2 1.44 13.10 -5.78
N GLU A 3 0.92 14.25 -5.36
CA GLU A 3 1.65 15.52 -5.49
C GLU A 3 2.88 15.55 -4.58
N GLU A 4 2.78 15.04 -3.35
CA GLU A 4 3.94 14.88 -2.48
C GLU A 4 4.99 13.95 -3.11
N LEU A 5 4.57 12.85 -3.74
CA LEU A 5 5.47 11.93 -4.45
C LEU A 5 6.15 12.62 -5.65
N ARG A 6 5.41 13.45 -6.40
CA ARG A 6 5.95 14.22 -7.54
C ARG A 6 6.94 15.31 -7.13
N THR A 7 6.71 15.96 -5.99
CA THR A 7 7.41 17.21 -5.64
C THR A 7 8.42 17.08 -4.51
N THR A 8 8.20 16.14 -3.59
CA THR A 8 8.97 16.01 -2.34
C THR A 8 9.74 14.69 -2.28
N GLY A 9 9.16 13.61 -2.81
CA GLY A 9 9.76 12.28 -2.80
C GLY A 9 8.89 11.26 -2.05
N PRO A 10 9.46 10.10 -1.66
CA PRO A 10 8.71 9.02 -1.04
C PRO A 10 7.92 9.44 0.21
N VAL A 11 6.72 8.86 0.37
CA VAL A 11 5.79 9.16 1.46
C VAL A 11 5.74 7.97 2.41
N ALA A 12 6.08 8.16 3.68
CA ALA A 12 5.88 7.14 4.70
C ALA A 12 4.40 7.10 5.12
N THR A 13 3.81 5.91 5.20
CA THR A 13 2.43 5.72 5.64
C THR A 13 2.32 4.47 6.52
N SER A 14 1.18 4.32 7.17
CA SER A 14 0.82 3.13 7.94
C SER A 14 -0.53 2.62 7.45
N ILE A 15 -0.62 1.31 7.27
CA ILE A 15 -1.83 0.64 6.78
C ILE A 15 -2.22 -0.49 7.73
N THR A 16 -3.50 -0.81 7.77
CA THR A 16 -3.95 -2.08 8.34
C THR A 16 -3.40 -3.22 7.49
N TRP A 17 -2.67 -4.12 8.12
CA TRP A 17 -1.99 -5.24 7.46
C TRP A 17 -2.72 -6.54 7.78
N ILE A 18 -2.97 -7.34 6.75
CA ILE A 18 -3.67 -8.62 6.87
C ILE A 18 -2.80 -9.75 6.32
N GLN A 19 -3.10 -10.98 6.75
CA GLN A 19 -2.31 -12.16 6.40
C GLN A 19 -2.14 -12.37 4.89
N GLU A 20 -3.15 -12.04 4.08
CA GLU A 20 -3.10 -12.15 2.62
C GLU A 20 -1.98 -11.29 2.00
N MET A 21 -1.66 -10.15 2.62
CA MET A 21 -0.64 -9.22 2.13
C MET A 21 0.80 -9.75 2.28
N GLU A 22 1.01 -10.81 3.06
CA GLU A 22 2.33 -11.46 3.18
C GLU A 22 2.76 -12.14 1.88
N ASP A 23 1.81 -12.57 1.06
CA ASP A 23 2.08 -13.40 -0.12
C ASP A 23 1.98 -12.67 -1.46
N ILE A 24 1.82 -11.33 -1.43
CA ILE A 24 1.81 -10.49 -2.63
C ILE A 24 3.00 -10.81 -3.54
N LYS A 25 2.72 -10.98 -4.84
CA LYS A 25 3.74 -11.20 -5.87
C LYS A 25 3.87 -9.95 -6.74
N ASP A 26 3.68 -10.10 -8.04
CA ASP A 26 3.93 -9.02 -9.00
C ASP A 26 2.65 -8.27 -9.39
N GLU A 27 1.47 -8.82 -9.10
CA GLU A 27 0.17 -8.27 -9.44
C GLU A 27 -0.18 -6.96 -8.73
N ILE A 28 -1.22 -6.27 -9.24
CA ILE A 28 -1.89 -5.21 -8.49
C ILE A 28 -2.83 -5.88 -7.49
N TYR A 29 -2.53 -5.73 -6.21
CA TYR A 29 -3.43 -6.12 -5.14
C TYR A 29 -4.69 -5.25 -5.19
N LEU A 30 -5.85 -5.89 -5.39
CA LEU A 30 -7.13 -5.20 -5.59
C LEU A 30 -7.95 -5.04 -4.30
N GLY A 31 -7.44 -5.58 -3.19
CA GLY A 31 -8.16 -5.71 -1.92
C GLY A 31 -8.32 -7.17 -1.52
N PRO A 32 -8.77 -7.43 -0.28
CA PRO A 32 -8.86 -8.77 0.25
C PRO A 32 -9.96 -9.58 -0.41
N ASP A 33 -9.77 -10.90 -0.46
CA ASP A 33 -10.82 -11.83 -0.89
C ASP A 33 -12.01 -11.84 0.09
N ASP A 34 -11.75 -11.69 1.39
CA ASP A 34 -12.78 -11.53 2.43
C ASP A 34 -13.09 -10.04 2.67
N PRO A 35 -14.33 -9.57 2.44
CA PRO A 35 -14.70 -8.18 2.69
C PRO A 35 -14.59 -7.77 4.17
N ASN A 36 -14.47 -8.72 5.10
CA ASN A 36 -14.29 -8.45 6.53
C ASN A 36 -12.82 -8.56 6.97
N ALA A 37 -11.86 -8.73 6.06
CA ALA A 37 -10.45 -8.94 6.44
C ALA A 37 -9.84 -7.80 7.28
N PHE A 38 -10.34 -6.57 7.11
CA PHE A 38 -9.91 -5.41 7.90
C PHE A 38 -10.72 -5.21 9.19
N VAL A 39 -11.81 -5.94 9.39
CA VAL A 39 -12.64 -5.82 10.59
C VAL A 39 -11.88 -6.42 11.78
N PRO A 40 -11.59 -5.65 12.84
CA PRO A 40 -10.89 -6.16 14.01
C PRO A 40 -11.62 -7.32 14.66
N GLN A 41 -10.90 -8.36 15.04
CA GLN A 41 -11.46 -9.46 15.82
C GLN A 41 -11.47 -9.09 17.32
N PRO A 42 -12.46 -9.57 18.10
CA PRO A 42 -12.61 -9.18 19.51
C PRO A 42 -11.37 -9.36 20.38
N ASP A 43 -10.55 -10.38 20.07
CA ASP A 43 -9.36 -10.75 20.84
C ASP A 43 -8.05 -10.54 20.05
N GLU A 44 -8.11 -9.94 18.86
CA GLU A 44 -6.95 -9.69 18.01
C GLU A 44 -6.96 -8.25 17.49
N PRO A 45 -6.11 -7.37 18.04
CA PRO A 45 -6.03 -5.99 17.56
C PRO A 45 -5.51 -5.96 16.12
N PRO A 46 -5.94 -4.97 15.31
CA PRO A 46 -5.46 -4.83 13.94
C PRO A 46 -3.94 -4.62 13.93
N ILE A 47 -3.26 -5.28 13.00
CA ILE A 47 -1.83 -5.07 12.77
C ILE A 47 -1.69 -3.80 11.96
N ILE A 48 -0.96 -2.81 12.49
CA ILE A 48 -0.63 -1.59 11.77
C ILE A 48 0.81 -1.71 11.27
N HIS A 49 0.98 -1.74 9.96
CA HIS A 49 2.28 -1.89 9.31
C HIS A 49 2.69 -0.60 8.60
N SER A 50 3.92 -0.16 8.82
CA SER A 50 4.46 1.04 8.18
C SER A 50 5.23 0.69 6.91
N VAL A 51 4.87 1.36 5.83
CA VAL A 51 5.45 1.16 4.50
C VAL A 51 5.84 2.49 3.86
N LEU A 52 6.58 2.42 2.76
CA LEU A 52 6.96 3.60 2.01
C LEU A 52 6.29 3.59 0.63
N ILE A 53 5.49 4.60 0.34
CA ILE A 53 4.97 4.84 -1.02
C ILE A 53 6.08 5.53 -1.81
N VAL A 54 6.47 4.93 -2.94
CA VAL A 54 7.58 5.41 -3.78
C VAL A 54 7.14 5.82 -5.18
N GLY A 55 5.89 5.54 -5.53
CA GLY A 55 5.32 5.90 -6.82
C GLY A 55 3.85 5.54 -6.90
N TYR A 56 3.28 5.81 -8.05
CA TYR A 56 1.89 5.51 -8.39
C TYR A 56 1.81 5.30 -9.90
N GLY A 57 0.71 4.68 -10.36
CA GLY A 57 0.45 4.49 -11.77
C GLY A 57 -0.99 4.09 -12.02
N THR A 58 -1.29 3.83 -13.28
CA THR A 58 -2.58 3.29 -13.71
C THR A 58 -2.32 2.18 -14.71
N GLU A 59 -2.99 1.04 -14.53
CA GLU A 59 -2.90 -0.10 -15.44
C GLU A 59 -4.30 -0.57 -15.84
N ARG A 60 -4.46 -0.95 -17.11
CA ARG A 60 -5.72 -1.51 -17.62
C ARG A 60 -5.83 -2.98 -17.17
N VAL A 61 -6.72 -3.27 -16.23
CA VAL A 61 -7.07 -4.62 -15.80
C VAL A 61 -8.43 -4.99 -16.39
N GLY A 62 -8.43 -5.87 -17.39
CA GLY A 62 -9.62 -6.17 -18.18
C GLY A 62 -10.11 -4.93 -18.93
N GLN A 63 -11.29 -4.42 -18.57
CA GLN A 63 -11.87 -3.21 -19.17
C GLN A 63 -11.70 -1.95 -18.30
N LEU A 64 -11.15 -2.08 -17.10
CA LEU A 64 -11.07 -1.02 -16.11
C LEU A 64 -9.64 -0.47 -16.01
N ASP A 65 -9.51 0.85 -15.90
CA ASP A 65 -8.25 1.48 -15.53
C ASP A 65 -8.15 1.49 -14.00
N ILE A 66 -7.16 0.77 -13.46
CA ILE A 66 -6.95 0.63 -12.02
C ILE A 66 -5.79 1.54 -11.60
N PRO A 67 -6.05 2.61 -10.83
CA PRO A 67 -4.98 3.38 -10.21
C PRO A 67 -4.36 2.58 -9.06
N TYR A 68 -3.04 2.63 -8.93
CA TYR A 68 -2.32 1.92 -7.86
C TYR A 68 -1.20 2.77 -7.26
N TRP A 69 -0.86 2.47 -6.01
CA TRP A 69 0.35 2.86 -5.32
C TRP A 69 1.45 1.83 -5.55
N ILE A 70 2.70 2.30 -5.69
CA ILE A 70 3.89 1.44 -5.61
C ILE A 70 4.43 1.56 -4.19
N ILE A 71 4.37 0.45 -3.47
CA ILE A 71 4.79 0.34 -2.07
C ILE A 71 6.14 -0.36 -2.02
N LYS A 72 7.08 0.20 -1.26
CA LYS A 72 8.30 -0.49 -0.84
C LYS A 72 8.10 -1.04 0.57
N ASN A 73 8.27 -2.34 0.73
CA ASN A 73 8.17 -3.03 2.01
C ASN A 73 9.56 -3.29 2.62
N SER A 74 9.59 -3.72 3.88
CA SER A 74 10.79 -4.05 4.66
C SER A 74 10.97 -5.56 4.87
N HIS A 75 10.13 -6.40 4.25
CA HIS A 75 10.15 -7.88 4.36
C HIS A 75 11.19 -8.56 3.44
N GLY A 76 12.20 -7.83 2.97
CA GLY A 76 13.25 -8.34 2.08
C GLY A 76 12.84 -8.37 0.60
N THR A 77 13.77 -8.79 -0.26
CA THR A 77 13.59 -8.78 -1.72
C THR A 77 12.70 -9.92 -2.25
N GLU A 78 12.46 -10.94 -1.43
CA GLU A 78 11.61 -12.09 -1.78
C GLU A 78 10.11 -11.76 -1.70
N TRP A 79 9.74 -10.68 -1.01
CA TRP A 79 8.36 -10.20 -0.96
C TRP A 79 8.05 -9.36 -2.20
N GLY A 80 6.90 -9.62 -2.83
CA GLY A 80 6.47 -8.89 -4.01
C GLY A 80 7.44 -8.98 -5.20
N ASN A 81 7.51 -7.91 -5.98
CA ASN A 81 8.50 -7.73 -7.04
C ASN A 81 9.77 -7.09 -6.46
N GLY A 82 10.70 -7.90 -5.95
CA GLY A 82 11.99 -7.40 -5.47
C GLY A 82 11.90 -6.53 -4.21
N GLY A 83 10.92 -6.76 -3.35
CA GLY A 83 10.63 -5.96 -2.15
C GLY A 83 9.57 -4.86 -2.37
N TYR A 84 8.94 -4.83 -3.55
CA TYR A 84 7.91 -3.86 -3.90
C TYR A 84 6.57 -4.53 -4.22
N GLY A 85 5.49 -3.86 -3.85
CA GLY A 85 4.12 -4.29 -4.15
C GLY A 85 3.34 -3.17 -4.83
N ARG A 86 2.27 -3.55 -5.54
CA ARG A 86 1.37 -2.61 -6.21
C ARG A 86 -0.01 -2.75 -5.59
N PHE A 87 -0.51 -1.70 -4.94
CA PHE A 87 -1.78 -1.75 -4.21
C PHE A 87 -2.75 -0.79 -4.88
N SER A 88 -3.94 -1.27 -5.24
CA SER A 88 -4.99 -0.41 -5.80
C SER A 88 -5.27 0.77 -4.85
N GLN A 89 -5.43 1.97 -5.41
CA GLN A 89 -5.85 3.13 -4.63
C GLN A 89 -7.32 3.03 -4.19
N LEU A 90 -8.07 2.05 -4.71
CA LEU A 90 -9.51 1.87 -4.47
C LEU A 90 -9.82 0.91 -3.30
N ILE A 91 -8.80 0.44 -2.57
CA ILE A 91 -9.00 -0.45 -1.43
C ILE A 91 -9.54 0.38 -0.26
N MET A 92 -10.64 -0.08 0.33
CA MET A 92 -11.27 0.58 1.47
C MET A 92 -11.00 -0.18 2.77
N ASP A 93 -10.69 0.55 3.84
CA ASP A 93 -10.68 0.09 5.22
C ASP A 93 -11.76 0.88 5.98
N GLY A 94 -12.94 0.27 6.14
CA GLY A 94 -14.13 0.96 6.62
C GLY A 94 -14.62 2.04 5.64
N GLU A 95 -14.68 3.29 6.11
CA GLU A 95 -15.12 4.45 5.31
C GLU A 95 -13.95 5.21 4.66
N GLU A 96 -12.70 4.79 4.90
CA GLU A 96 -11.50 5.44 4.38
C GLU A 96 -10.76 4.54 3.39
N GLU A 97 -9.99 5.15 2.48
CA GLU A 97 -9.05 4.40 1.64
C GLU A 97 -7.95 3.80 2.53
N LEU A 98 -7.52 2.57 2.25
CA LEU A 98 -6.47 1.90 3.00
C LEU A 98 -5.18 2.75 3.10
N ILE A 99 -4.89 3.51 2.03
CA ILE A 99 -3.76 4.46 1.97
C ILE A 99 -4.32 5.86 1.69
N ALA A 100 -4.87 6.50 2.73
CA ALA A 100 -5.47 7.84 2.63
C ALA A 100 -4.48 8.99 2.88
N ALA A 101 -3.45 8.78 3.72
CA ALA A 101 -2.52 9.83 4.12
C ALA A 101 -1.13 9.29 4.47
N GLY A 102 -0.16 10.20 4.53
CA GLY A 102 1.21 9.88 4.89
C GLY A 102 2.08 11.12 5.03
N ILE A 103 3.33 10.92 5.43
CA ILE A 103 4.29 11.99 5.66
C ILE A 103 5.43 11.84 4.66
N ALA A 104 5.59 12.84 3.80
CA ALA A 104 6.80 13.01 3.00
C ALA A 104 7.86 13.75 3.84
N PRO A 105 8.95 13.10 4.26
CA PRO A 105 9.99 13.77 5.02
C PRO A 105 10.73 14.77 4.12
N ARG A 106 10.44 16.06 4.29
CA ARG A 106 11.17 17.15 3.63
C ARG A 106 12.60 17.22 4.19
N GLY A 107 13.60 17.25 3.30
CA GLY A 107 14.99 17.46 3.69
C GLY A 107 15.76 16.20 4.08
N LEU A 108 15.23 15.00 3.81
CA LEU A 108 15.99 13.76 3.93
C LEU A 108 17.07 13.72 2.82
N LYS A 109 18.29 14.15 3.14
CA LYS A 109 19.46 13.84 2.30
C LYS A 109 19.79 12.37 2.55
N ILE A 110 19.30 11.51 1.66
CA ILE A 110 19.77 10.12 1.60
C ILE A 110 21.20 10.21 1.06
N PHE A 111 22.19 9.95 1.94
CA PHE A 111 23.62 10.09 1.64
C PHE A 111 24.06 9.14 0.52
#